data_AF-D2HNW0-F1
#
_entry.id   AF-D2HNW0-F1
#
_cell.length_a   1.000
_cell.length_b   1.000
_cell.length_c   1.000
_cell.angle_alpha   90.00
_cell.angle_beta   90.00
_cell.angle_gamma   90.00
#
_symmetry.space_group_name_H-M   'P 1'
#
loop_
_entity.id
_entity.type
_entity.pdbx_description
1 polymer ?
#
loop_
_entity_poly.entity_id
_entity_poly.type
_entity_poly.pdbx_seq_one_letter_code
_entity_poly.pdbx_strand_id
1 'polypeptide(L)'
;VQTTLKFTYSEKYPDEAPLYEIFSQENLEDNDVSDILKLLALQAEENLGMVMIFTLVTAVQEKLNEIVDQIKSRREEEKKQKEKEAEEAEKQLFHGTPVTIENFLSWKAKFDAELLEIKKKRMKEEEQAGKNKLSG
;
A
#
# COMPACT_ATOMS: atom_id res chain seq x y z
N VAL A 1 1.57 -11.67 -17.01
CA VAL A 1 0.16 -12.08 -17.13
C VAL A 1 0.06 -12.92 -18.38
N GLN A 2 -0.51 -14.12 -18.28
CA GLN A 2 -0.62 -15.07 -19.38
C GLN A 2 -1.92 -15.86 -19.26
N THR A 3 -2.54 -16.19 -20.40
CA THR A 3 -3.66 -17.13 -20.45
C THR A 3 -3.55 -18.02 -21.69
N THR A 4 -4.00 -19.26 -21.58
CA THR A 4 -4.05 -20.22 -22.69
C THR A 4 -5.50 -20.50 -23.03
N LEU A 5 -5.89 -20.07 -24.22
CA LEU A 5 -7.24 -20.29 -24.76
C LEU A 5 -7.24 -21.52 -25.66
N LYS A 6 -8.25 -22.37 -25.48
CA LYS A 6 -8.52 -23.49 -26.37
C LYS A 6 -9.80 -23.21 -27.13
N PHE A 7 -9.69 -23.24 -28.45
CA PHE A 7 -10.82 -23.11 -29.36
C PHE A 7 -11.15 -24.47 -29.98
N THR A 8 -12.42 -24.83 -29.99
CA THR A 8 -12.94 -26.02 -30.68
C THR A 8 -13.92 -25.57 -31.74
N TYR A 9 -13.66 -25.93 -32.99
CA TYR A 9 -14.54 -25.60 -34.11
C TYR A 9 -15.84 -26.40 -34.01
N SER A 10 -16.98 -25.71 -34.14
CA SER A 10 -18.27 -26.33 -34.34
C SER A 10 -18.47 -26.71 -35.80
N GLU A 11 -19.39 -27.63 -36.09
CA GLU A 11 -19.71 -28.03 -37.47
C GLU A 11 -20.26 -26.87 -38.31
N LYS A 12 -20.83 -25.85 -37.65
CA LYS A 12 -21.43 -24.67 -38.27
C LYS A 12 -20.53 -23.45 -38.24
N TYR A 13 -19.30 -23.55 -37.78
CA TYR A 13 -18.37 -22.44 -37.82
C TYR A 13 -18.03 -22.07 -39.29
N PRO A 14 -18.06 -20.78 -39.68
CA PRO A 14 -18.15 -19.58 -38.83
C PRO A 14 -19.56 -19.00 -38.62
N ASP A 15 -20.61 -19.61 -39.13
CA ASP A 15 -22.00 -19.17 -38.91
C ASP A 15 -22.44 -19.31 -37.45
N GLU A 16 -21.80 -20.20 -36.70
CA GLU A 16 -21.90 -20.34 -35.25
C GLU A 16 -20.55 -20.07 -34.58
N ALA A 17 -20.57 -19.47 -33.39
CA ALA A 17 -19.37 -19.21 -32.61
C ALA A 17 -18.60 -20.51 -32.29
N PRO A 18 -17.26 -20.47 -32.26
CA PRO A 18 -16.47 -21.61 -31.80
C PRO A 18 -16.70 -21.81 -30.29
N LEU A 19 -16.55 -23.04 -29.82
CA LEU A 19 -16.46 -23.28 -28.38
C LEU A 19 -15.09 -22.79 -27.90
N TYR A 20 -15.06 -22.01 -26.83
CA TYR A 20 -13.82 -21.51 -26.23
C TYR A 20 -13.79 -21.76 -24.73
N GLU A 21 -12.62 -22.12 -24.23
CA GLU A 21 -12.36 -22.34 -22.81
C GLU A 21 -10.98 -21.80 -22.44
N ILE A 22 -10.85 -21.29 -21.21
CA ILE A 22 -9.57 -20.90 -20.63
C ILE A 22 -8.96 -22.17 -20.00
N PHE A 23 -7.91 -22.68 -20.63
CA PHE A 23 -7.24 -23.91 -20.20
C PHE A 23 -6.31 -23.66 -19.00
N SER A 24 -5.63 -22.51 -18.99
CA SER A 24 -4.77 -22.10 -17.89
C SER A 24 -4.61 -20.59 -17.86
N GLN A 25 -4.44 -20.03 -16.66
CA GLN A 25 -4.26 -18.61 -16.44
C GLN A 25 -3.14 -18.36 -15.42
N GLU A 26 -2.38 -17.29 -15.59
CA GLU A 26 -1.29 -16.90 -14.70
C GLU A 26 -1.28 -15.39 -14.46
N ASN A 27 -1.28 -14.99 -13.18
CA ASN A 27 -1.37 -13.59 -12.74
C ASN A 27 -2.64 -12.87 -13.23
N LEU A 28 -3.76 -13.59 -13.27
CA LEU A 28 -5.10 -13.06 -13.54
C LEU A 28 -5.99 -13.35 -12.33
N GLU A 29 -6.79 -12.35 -11.93
CA GLU A 29 -7.82 -12.51 -10.91
C GLU A 29 -9.11 -13.06 -11.53
N ASP A 30 -10.00 -13.66 -10.73
CA ASP A 30 -11.26 -14.23 -11.24
C ASP A 30 -12.15 -13.19 -11.92
N ASN A 31 -12.06 -11.92 -11.49
CA ASN A 31 -12.75 -10.81 -12.12
C ASN A 31 -12.24 -10.55 -13.54
N ASP A 32 -10.91 -10.55 -13.73
CA ASP A 32 -10.27 -10.38 -15.04
C ASP A 32 -10.71 -11.48 -16.02
N VAL A 33 -10.77 -12.71 -15.52
CA VAL A 33 -11.18 -13.90 -16.29
C VAL A 33 -12.62 -13.78 -16.75
N SER A 34 -13.51 -13.40 -15.83
CA SER A 34 -14.93 -13.13 -16.15
C SER A 34 -15.05 -12.06 -17.24
N ASP A 35 -14.26 -10.99 -17.15
CA ASP A 35 -14.33 -9.89 -18.12
C ASP A 35 -13.75 -10.27 -19.49
N ILE A 36 -12.70 -11.09 -19.52
CA ILE A 36 -12.19 -11.70 -20.76
C ILE A 36 -13.25 -12.60 -21.41
N LEU A 37 -13.96 -13.42 -20.63
CA LEU A 37 -15.03 -14.28 -21.16
C LEU A 37 -16.21 -13.47 -21.71
N LYS A 38 -16.62 -12.39 -21.04
CA LYS A 38 -17.65 -11.48 -21.55
C LYS A 38 -17.21 -10.79 -22.85
N LEU A 39 -15.95 -10.36 -22.91
CA LEU A 39 -15.37 -9.77 -24.12
C LEU A 39 -15.39 -10.76 -25.29
N LEU A 40 -14.98 -12.01 -25.04
CA LEU A 40 -15.01 -13.08 -26.04
C LEU A 40 -16.43 -13.37 -26.52
N ALA A 41 -17.42 -13.40 -25.63
CA ALA A 41 -18.81 -13.61 -26.00
C ALA A 41 -19.33 -12.49 -26.92
N LEU A 42 -19.06 -11.24 -26.56
CA LEU A 42 -19.43 -10.08 -27.37
C LEU A 42 -18.78 -10.12 -28.75
N GLN A 43 -17.46 -10.33 -28.80
CA GLN A 43 -16.72 -10.39 -30.07
C GLN A 43 -17.15 -11.57 -30.93
N ALA A 44 -17.50 -12.71 -30.34
CA ALA A 44 -17.98 -13.86 -31.09
C ALA A 44 -19.34 -13.61 -31.74
N GLU A 45 -20.26 -12.95 -31.02
CA GLU A 45 -21.58 -12.60 -31.54
C GLU A 45 -21.50 -11.57 -32.67
N GLU A 46 -20.65 -10.55 -32.53
CA GLU A 46 -20.45 -9.50 -33.54
C GLU A 46 -19.80 -10.03 -34.83
N ASN A 47 -19.04 -11.12 -34.75
CA ASN A 47 -18.29 -11.67 -35.88
C ASN A 47 -18.89 -12.97 -36.46
N LEU A 48 -20.13 -13.32 -36.11
CA LEU A 48 -20.83 -14.46 -36.70
C LEU A 48 -20.92 -14.35 -38.23
N GLY A 49 -20.79 -15.49 -38.92
CA GLY A 49 -20.75 -15.55 -40.37
C GLY A 49 -19.38 -15.23 -40.98
N MET A 50 -18.37 -14.92 -40.14
CA MET A 50 -16.99 -14.69 -40.57
C MET A 50 -15.99 -15.41 -39.66
N VAL A 51 -14.84 -15.79 -40.22
CA VAL A 51 -13.76 -16.41 -39.44
C VAL A 51 -13.22 -15.42 -38.39
N MET A 52 -13.39 -15.77 -37.11
CA MET A 52 -13.20 -14.83 -35.99
C MET A 52 -12.06 -15.20 -35.02
N ILE A 53 -11.36 -16.34 -35.19
CA ILE A 53 -10.31 -16.78 -34.23
C ILE A 53 -9.24 -15.70 -34.01
N PHE A 54 -8.76 -15.08 -35.09
CA PHE A 54 -7.75 -14.02 -34.99
C PHE A 54 -8.31 -12.79 -34.24
N THR A 55 -9.56 -12.41 -34.52
CA THR A 55 -10.25 -11.32 -33.81
C THR A 55 -10.36 -11.60 -32.33
N LEU A 56 -10.80 -12.80 -31.94
CA LEU A 56 -10.92 -13.22 -30.55
C LEU A 56 -9.57 -13.19 -29.82
N VAL A 57 -8.51 -13.73 -30.44
CA VAL A 57 -7.16 -13.71 -29.86
C VAL A 57 -6.65 -12.28 -29.71
N THR A 58 -6.89 -11.41 -30.70
CA THR A 58 -6.46 -10.01 -30.66
C THR A 58 -7.17 -9.25 -29.55
N ALA A 59 -8.48 -9.40 -29.42
CA ALA A 59 -9.26 -8.77 -28.36
C ALA A 59 -8.79 -9.19 -26.97
N VAL A 60 -8.50 -10.48 -26.78
CA VAL A 60 -7.95 -10.98 -25.51
C VAL A 60 -6.55 -10.43 -25.27
N GLN A 61 -5.70 -10.38 -26.30
CA GLN A 61 -4.35 -9.84 -26.17
C GLN A 61 -4.36 -8.36 -25.74
N GLU A 62 -5.23 -7.55 -26.33
CA GLU A 62 -5.45 -6.15 -25.91
C GLU A 62 -5.91 -6.07 -24.47
N LYS A 63 -6.88 -6.92 -24.08
CA LYS A 63 -7.37 -6.94 -22.69
C LYS A 63 -6.30 -7.33 -21.68
N LEU A 64 -5.44 -8.30 -22.01
CA LEU A 64 -4.31 -8.67 -21.16
C LEU A 64 -3.32 -7.52 -20.96
N ASN A 65 -3.08 -6.73 -22.01
CA ASN A 65 -2.20 -5.55 -21.90
C ASN A 65 -2.80 -4.51 -20.96
N GLU A 66 -4.10 -4.22 -21.05
CA GLU A 66 -4.79 -3.34 -20.10
C GLU A 66 -4.65 -3.82 -18.66
N ILE A 67 -4.85 -5.12 -18.41
CA ILE A 67 -4.73 -5.71 -17.07
C ILE A 67 -3.30 -5.56 -16.54
N VAL A 68 -2.28 -5.82 -17.38
CA VAL A 68 -0.88 -5.62 -17.01
C VAL A 68 -0.60 -4.17 -16.58
N ASP A 69 -1.15 -3.21 -17.32
CA ASP A 69 -0.97 -1.79 -17.01
C ASP A 69 -1.72 -1.37 -15.74
N GLN A 70 -2.93 -1.89 -15.52
CA GLN A 70 -3.68 -1.69 -14.27
C GLN A 70 -2.94 -2.26 -13.06
N ILE A 71 -2.34 -3.46 -13.18
CA ILE A 71 -1.55 -4.08 -12.09
C ILE A 71 -0.34 -3.20 -11.75
N LYS A 72 0.35 -2.65 -12.75
CA LYS A 72 1.50 -1.75 -12.52
C LYS A 72 1.05 -0.46 -11.82
N SER A 73 -0.02 0.16 -12.33
CA SER A 73 -0.56 1.40 -11.76
C SER A 73 -0.97 1.21 -10.29
N ARG A 74 -1.69 0.13 -9.98
CA ARG A 74 -2.09 -0.20 -8.60
C ARG A 74 -0.90 -0.37 -7.67
N ARG A 75 0.17 -1.05 -8.12
CA ARG A 75 1.41 -1.24 -7.34
C ARG A 75 2.16 0.08 -7.10
N GLU A 76 2.21 0.96 -8.10
CA GLU A 76 2.84 2.27 -7.95
C GLU A 76 2.06 3.16 -6.97
N GLU A 77 0.73 3.13 -7.04
CA GLU A 77 -0.13 3.91 -6.17
C GLU A 77 -0.09 3.41 -4.72
N GLU A 78 -0.10 2.09 -4.49
CA GLU A 78 0.11 1.50 -3.16
C GLU A 78 1.47 1.85 -2.57
N LYS A 79 2.53 1.84 -3.40
CA LYS A 79 3.88 2.24 -2.95
C LYS A 79 3.90 3.71 -2.55
N LYS A 80 3.34 4.58 -3.38
CA LYS A 80 3.26 6.03 -3.14
C LYS A 80 2.44 6.35 -1.89
N GLN A 81 1.35 5.62 -1.67
CA GLN A 81 0.51 5.80 -0.48
C GLN A 81 1.27 5.42 0.80
N LYS A 82 1.99 4.29 0.79
CA LYS A 82 2.84 3.90 1.92
C LYS A 82 3.96 4.90 2.20
N GLU A 83 4.60 5.44 1.16
CA GLU A 83 5.62 6.48 1.31
C GLU A 83 5.03 7.77 1.92
N LYS A 84 3.83 8.17 1.49
CA LYS A 84 3.15 9.34 2.03
C LYS A 84 2.74 9.17 3.49
N GLU A 85 2.24 8.00 3.87
CA GLU A 85 1.90 7.67 5.26
C GLU A 85 3.14 7.63 6.15
N ALA A 86 4.26 7.11 5.64
CA ALA A 86 5.54 7.15 6.34
C ALA A 86 6.04 8.58 6.53
N GLU A 87 5.97 9.43 5.49
CA GLU A 87 6.36 10.83 5.58
C GLU A 87 5.47 11.62 6.56
N GLU A 88 4.17 11.32 6.60
CA GLU A 88 3.25 11.94 7.56
C GLU A 88 3.55 11.50 9.00
N ALA A 89 3.84 10.22 9.22
CA ALA A 89 4.27 9.72 10.53
C ALA A 89 5.60 10.35 10.96
N GLU A 90 6.58 10.46 10.07
CA GLU A 90 7.83 11.17 10.33
C GLU A 90 7.62 12.65 10.60
N LYS A 91 6.75 13.32 9.85
CA LYS A 91 6.35 14.71 10.14
C LYS A 91 5.74 14.82 11.53
N GLN A 92 4.81 13.95 11.92
CA GLN A 92 4.22 13.98 13.26
C GLN A 92 5.26 13.75 14.36
N LEU A 93 6.26 12.89 14.14
CA LEU A 93 7.39 12.72 15.06
C LEU A 93 8.34 13.92 15.08
N PHE A 94 8.56 14.57 13.94
CA PHE A 94 9.50 15.68 13.79
C PHE A 94 8.94 17.00 14.34
N HIS A 95 7.62 17.17 14.34
CA HIS A 95 6.97 18.22 15.12
C HIS A 95 7.01 17.80 16.59
N GLY A 96 8.12 18.11 17.27
CA GLY A 96 8.20 18.00 18.73
C GLY A 96 7.03 18.72 19.42
N THR A 97 6.82 18.44 20.70
CA THR A 97 5.68 19.01 21.44
C THR A 97 5.73 20.54 21.34
N PRO A 98 4.70 21.21 20.77
CA PRO A 98 4.71 22.65 20.65
C PRO A 98 4.88 23.28 22.03
N VAL A 99 5.71 24.32 22.11
CA VAL A 99 5.94 25.07 23.35
C VAL A 99 4.71 25.93 23.60
N THR A 100 3.64 25.31 24.10
CA THR A 100 2.46 25.99 24.61
C THR A 100 2.74 26.52 26.02
N ILE A 101 1.99 27.54 26.47
CA ILE A 101 2.16 28.13 27.80
C ILE A 101 2.03 27.05 28.90
N GLU A 102 1.09 26.11 28.75
CA GLU A 102 0.94 24.98 29.67
C GLU A 102 2.15 24.04 29.69
N ASN A 103 2.71 23.72 28.52
CA ASN A 103 3.92 22.88 28.43
C ASN A 103 5.13 23.59 29.05
N PHE A 104 5.26 24.90 28.82
CA PHE A 104 6.31 25.71 29.44
C PHE A 104 6.16 25.79 30.96
N LEU A 105 4.94 25.95 31.48
CA LEU A 105 4.69 25.97 32.92
C LEU A 105 4.97 24.61 33.57
N SER A 106 4.57 23.50 32.94
CA SER A 106 4.86 22.15 33.43
C SER A 106 6.37 21.87 33.39
N TRP A 107 7.06 22.26 32.33
CA TRP A 107 8.52 22.15 32.23
C TRP A 107 9.21 23.01 33.29
N LYS A 108 8.79 24.26 33.47
CA LYS A 108 9.31 25.17 34.50
C LYS A 108 9.10 24.62 35.91
N ALA A 109 7.93 24.05 36.19
CA ALA A 109 7.66 23.42 37.48
C ALA A 109 8.59 22.24 37.77
N LYS A 110 8.88 21.40 36.77
CA LYS A 110 9.87 20.32 36.89
C LYS A 110 11.29 20.85 37.10
N PHE A 111 11.68 21.86 36.33
CA PHE A 111 13.00 22.50 36.46
C PHE A 111 13.20 23.14 37.84
N ASP A 112 12.21 23.90 38.32
CA ASP A 112 12.25 24.52 39.65
C ASP A 112 12.32 23.45 40.75
N ALA A 113 11.61 22.33 40.60
CA ALA A 113 11.70 21.19 41.53
C ALA A 113 13.10 20.55 41.54
N GLU A 114 13.71 20.31 40.38
CA GLU A 114 15.08 19.77 40.29
C GLU A 114 16.11 20.73 40.92
N LEU A 115 15.94 22.03 40.73
CA LEU A 115 16.84 23.05 41.28
C LEU A 115 16.75 23.14 42.81
N LEU A 116 15.55 22.95 43.37
CA LEU A 116 15.33 22.84 44.81
C LEU A 116 15.94 21.56 45.38
N GLU A 117 15.81 20.43 44.67
CA GLU A 117 16.43 19.16 45.05
C GLU A 117 17.97 19.29 45.11
N ILE A 118 18.58 19.94 44.11
CA ILE A 118 20.03 20.20 44.05
C ILE A 118 20.47 21.11 45.20
N LYS A 119 19.75 22.21 45.46
CA LYS A 119 20.06 23.10 46.60
C LYS A 119 19.96 22.37 47.94
N LYS A 120 18.95 21.52 48.11
CA LYS A 120 18.76 20.71 49.32
C LYS A 120 19.87 19.68 49.52
N LYS A 121 20.36 19.07 48.44
CA LYS A 121 21.53 18.17 48.48
C LYS A 121 22.81 18.92 48.88
N ARG A 122 23.09 20.08 48.26
CA ARG A 122 24.27 20.90 48.61
C ARG A 122 24.28 21.34 50.07
N MET A 123 23.15 21.82 50.59
CA MET A 123 23.07 22.20 52.01
C MET A 123 23.30 21.02 52.95
N LYS A 124 22.79 19.83 52.63
CA LYS A 124 23.04 18.61 53.43
C LYS A 124 24.52 18.18 53.37
N GLU A 125 25.14 18.28 52.20
CA GLU A 125 26.57 17.98 52.03
C GLU A 125 27.46 18.98 52.78
N GLU A 126 27.12 20.28 52.77
CA GLU A 126 27.82 21.30 53.55
C GLU A 126 27.65 21.09 55.07
N GLU A 127 26.46 20.68 55.51
CA GLU A 127 26.19 20.36 56.92
C GLU A 127 26.93 19.09 57.37
N GLN A 128 27.05 18.08 56.50
CA GLN A 128 27.86 16.88 56.74
C GLN A 128 29.36 17.17 56.72
N ALA A 129 29.83 18.03 55.80
CA ALA A 129 31.23 18.44 55.72
C ALA A 129 31.64 19.33 56.92
N GLY A 130 30.72 20.11 57.48
CA GLY A 130 30.91 20.89 58.70
C GLY A 130 31.01 20.02 59.96
N LYS A 131 30.15 19.01 60.08
CA LYS A 131 30.15 18.07 61.23
C LYS A 131 31.41 17.19 61.27
N ASN A 132 31.96 16.79 60.13
CA ASN A 132 33.20 16.01 60.08
C ASN A 132 34.46 16.81 60.47
N LYS A 133 34.42 18.15 60.52
CA LYS A 133 35.56 18.99 60.95
C LYS A 133 35.60 19.30 62.45
N LEU A 134 34.58 18.90 63.21
CA LEU A 134 34.46 19.16 64.67
C LEU A 134 34.67 17.90 65.53
N SER A 135 35.08 16.78 64.95
CA SER A 135 35.37 15.52 65.64
C SER A 135 36.86 15.13 65.64
N GLY A 136 37.76 16.11 65.60
CA GLY A 136 39.22 15.92 65.68
C GLY A 136 39.78 16.37 67.02
#